data_AF-A0A7C3WD29-F1
#
_entry.id   AF-A0A7C3WD29-F1
#
_cell.length_a   1.000
_cell.length_b   1.000
_cell.length_c   1.000
_cell.angle_alpha   90.00
_cell.angle_beta   90.00
_cell.angle_gamma   90.00
#
_symmetry.space_group_name_H-M   'P 1'
#
loop_
_entity.id
_entity.type
_entity.pdbx_description
1 polymer ?
#
loop_
_entity_poly.entity_id
_entity_poly.type
_entity_poly.pdbx_seq_one_letter_code
_entity_poly.pdbx_strand_id
1 'polypeptide(L)' 'YVTAMVRGDVAACKAATDAGAAAAQRVGEVIAVHVIPRPHADLEAVFPLTRP' A
#
# COMPACT_ATOMS: atom_id res chain seq x y z
N TYR A 1 -12.08 -10.17 1.20
CA TYR A 1 -11.35 -8.97 0.75
C TYR A 1 -9.90 -9.11 1.15
N VAL A 2 -8.97 -8.76 0.27
CA VAL A 2 -7.52 -8.86 0.50
C VAL A 2 -6.90 -7.50 0.23
N THR A 3 -5.93 -7.10 1.06
CA THR A 3 -5.21 -5.84 0.93
C THR A 3 -3.72 -6.11 0.92
N ALA A 4 -3.03 -5.69 -0.13
CA ALA A 4 -1.58 -5.71 -0.17
C ALA A 4 -1.04 -4.40 0.44
N MET A 5 0.02 -4.49 1.24
CA MET A 5 0.68 -3.35 1.86
C MET A 5 2.15 -3.32 1.43
N VAL A 6 2.67 -2.12 1.15
CA VAL A 6 4.06 -1.92 0.71
C VAL A 6 4.65 -0.73 1.44
N ARG A 7 5.92 -0.83 1.85
CA ARG A 7 6.66 0.20 2.61
C ARG A 7 7.90 0.65 1.83
N GLY A 8 8.24 1.92 1.95
CA GLY A 8 9.39 2.55 1.31
C GLY A 8 9.28 4.08 1.38
N ASP A 9 10.13 4.77 0.62
CA ASP A 9 10.03 6.23 0.47
C ASP A 9 8.73 6.62 -0.23
N VAL A 10 8.21 7.81 0.06
CA VAL A 10 6.91 8.28 -0.46
C VAL A 10 6.83 8.19 -1.99
N ALA A 11 7.91 8.54 -2.69
CA ALA A 11 7.97 8.46 -4.15
C ALA A 11 7.90 7.01 -4.66
N ALA A 12 8.62 6.09 -4.00
CA ALA A 12 8.61 4.68 -4.35
C ALA A 12 7.25 4.03 -4.07
N CYS A 13 6.66 4.30 -2.89
CA CYS A 13 5.33 3.83 -2.54
C CYS A 13 4.28 4.34 -3.54
N LYS A 14 4.31 5.63 -3.91
CA LYS A 14 3.37 6.18 -4.90
C LYS A 14 3.48 5.48 -6.26
N ALA A 15 4.69 5.35 -6.79
CA ALA A 15 4.91 4.65 -8.06
C ALA A 15 4.46 3.19 -8.01
N ALA A 16 4.77 2.47 -6.93
CA ALA A 16 4.37 1.07 -6.77
C ALA A 16 2.86 0.91 -6.70
N THR A 17 2.16 1.79 -5.96
CA THR A 17 0.71 1.70 -5.78
C THR A 17 -0.02 2.07 -7.07
N ASP A 18 0.44 3.09 -7.81
CA ASP A 18 -0.14 3.49 -9.10
C ASP A 18 0.01 2.38 -10.15
N ALA A 19 1.21 1.78 -10.25
CA ALA A 19 1.47 0.65 -11.14
C ALA A 19 0.66 -0.60 -10.76
N GLY A 20 0.59 -0.90 -9.46
CA GLY A 20 -0.17 -2.02 -8.92
C GLY A 20 -1.67 -1.88 -9.17
N ALA A 21 -2.24 -0.69 -8.97
CA ALA A 21 -3.64 -0.41 -9.24
C ALA A 21 -3.98 -0.59 -10.73
N ALA A 22 -3.16 -0.04 -11.63
CA ALA A 22 -3.36 -0.17 -13.07
C ALA A 22 -3.27 -1.62 -13.55
N ALA A 23 -2.40 -2.45 -12.94
CA ALA A 23 -2.33 -3.86 -13.23
C ALA A 23 -3.51 -4.64 -12.64
N ALA A 24 -3.87 -4.37 -11.38
CA ALA A 24 -4.95 -5.04 -10.68
C ALA A 24 -6.32 -4.80 -11.34
N GLN A 25 -6.57 -3.59 -11.87
CA GLN A 25 -7.79 -3.26 -12.62
C GLN A 25 -7.99 -4.12 -13.88
N ARG A 26 -6.92 -4.67 -14.46
CA ARG A 26 -7.02 -5.52 -15.65
C ARG A 26 -7.42 -6.95 -15.33
N VAL A 27 -7.16 -7.40 -14.11
CA VAL A 27 -7.38 -8.79 -13.67
C VAL A 27 -8.53 -8.93 -12.69
N GLY A 28 -9.03 -7.83 -12.12
CA GLY A 28 -10.15 -7.85 -11.18
C GLY A 28 -10.61 -6.46 -10.74
N GLU A 29 -11.46 -6.43 -9.72
CA GLU A 29 -12.01 -5.21 -9.15
C GLU A 29 -11.09 -4.62 -8.08
N VAL A 30 -10.67 -3.37 -8.28
CA VAL A 30 -9.89 -2.62 -7.31
C VAL A 30 -10.83 -1.78 -6.44
N ILE A 31 -10.86 -2.08 -5.14
CA ILE A 31 -11.75 -1.40 -4.18
C ILE A 31 -11.14 -0.07 -3.71
N ALA A 32 -9.86 -0.08 -3.32
CA ALA A 32 -9.21 1.09 -2.77
C ALA A 32 -7.70 1.08 -3.03
N VAL A 33 -7.14 2.28 -3.23
CA VAL A 33 -5.72 2.54 -3.46
C VAL A 33 -5.37 3.76 -2.63
N HIS A 34 -4.37 3.67 -1.76
CA HIS A 34 -4.00 4.77 -0.88
C HIS A 34 -2.52 4.72 -0.49
N VAL A 35 -1.92 5.90 -0.35
CA VAL A 35 -0.55 6.08 0.13
C VAL A 35 -0.59 7.01 1.33
N ILE A 36 -0.01 6.56 2.44
CA ILE A 36 0.14 7.34 3.67
C ILE A 36 1.61 7.74 3.79
N PRO A 37 2.00 9.00 3.51
CA PRO A 37 3.40 9.39 3.49
C PRO A 37 4.10 9.31 4.85
N ARG A 38 3.37 9.56 5.93
CA ARG A 38 3.89 9.51 7.31
C ARG A 38 2.83 8.88 8.23
N PRO A 39 2.78 7.54 8.34
CA PRO A 39 1.89 6.88 9.28
C PRO A 39 2.30 7.20 10.72
N HIS A 40 1.33 7.27 11.62
CA HIS A 40 1.60 7.43 13.06
C HIS A 40 2.25 6.14 13.61
N ALA A 41 3.18 6.28 14.56
CA ALA A 41 3.96 5.15 15.09
C ALA A 41 3.09 4.04 15.68
N ASP A 42 1.98 4.40 16.33
CA ASP A 42 1.02 3.43 16.91
C ASP A 42 0.42 2.47 15.88
N LEU A 43 0.42 2.82 14.59
CA LEU A 43 -0.10 1.96 13.53
C LEU A 43 0.80 0.74 13.28
N GLU A 44 2.09 0.80 13.65
CA GLU A 44 3.00 -0.34 13.50
C GLU A 44 2.68 -1.50 14.45
N ALA A 45 1.97 -1.22 15.56
CA ALA A 45 1.50 -2.24 16.48
C ALA A 45 0.24 -2.97 15.99
N VAL A 46 -0.54 -2.34 15.11
CA VAL A 46 -1.84 -2.84 14.63
C VAL A 46 -1.73 -3.46 13.24
N PHE A 47 -0.90 -2.87 12.39
CA PHE A 47 -0.73 -3.32 11.01
C PHE A 47 0.62 -4.02 10.85
N PRO A 48 0.72 -5.02 9.94
CA PRO A 48 1.97 -5.71 9.64
C PRO A 48 2.88 -4.81 8.76
N LEU A 49 3.25 -3.65 9.29
CA LEU A 49 4.07 -2.63 8.63
C LEU A 49 5.56 -2.80 8.94
N THR A 50 5.88 -3.58 9.97
CA THR A 50 7.22 -4.02 10.32
C THR A 50 7.58 -5.22 9.45
N ARG A 51 8.73 -5.12 8.77
CA ARG A 51 9.32 -6.24 8.04
C ARG A 51 9.97 -7.19 9.07
N PRO A 52 9.98 -8.52 8.88
CA PRO A 52 10.91 -9.39 9.60
C PRO A 52 12.37 -9.01 9.31
#